data_AF-A0A1A8ZR80-F1
#
_entry.id   AF-A0A1A8ZR80-F1
#
_cell.length_a   1.000
_cell.length_b   1.000
_cell.length_c   1.000
_cell.angle_alpha   90.00
_cell.angle_beta   90.00
_cell.angle_gamma   90.00
#
_symmetry.space_group_name_H-M   'P 1'
#
loop_
_entity.id
_entity.type
_entity.pdbx_description
1 polymer ?
#
loop_
_entity_poly.entity_id
_entity_poly.type
_entity_poly.pdbx_seq_one_letter_code
_entity_poly.pdbx_strand_id
1 'polypeptide(L)'
;MNSKFDINNLNKDTILLKTRKLKKLCENEGSVNNQHLNTLIDVLTCFFEKYNDCILSSVVWEVVDKIILLENTIEEGKGIDVDLDSSIRFCEFVFSKIVCYANYENDNLAYFFSFNCLRRHLCSVISSFLNFNTSSARRKIESSFSSQLINITEKIFEKIKIENDLELKVSYTEFLWRSFRRIDLSTFDIKRFRVDIETFQKLKNLKILKFDEECINWLKEENYMDGKSIIENGSFIISANKKYVNKDFILCYLGKCSVLLYYDNEEEDEKSKIEIPYYHISKIYFKNKNLFVLDCKAIVNETNLFCLWGEDIKNHIDHETINKFTLSLDVRKGSKEIRKDLHKLLDRVNSKLKKEAKNEAVWDEKLGTKWGEKLESKWNAKGDSKWDNQSDTQRSAKKNTKEDLRKNERDSIQMNFHNKKYKKEDKIDFSDFSVILK
;
A
#
# COMPACT_ATOMS: atom_id res chain seq x y z
N MET A 1 4.05 4.90 43.83
CA MET A 1 4.41 4.77 42.39
C MET A 1 3.46 3.79 41.72
N ASN A 2 2.89 4.13 40.56
CA ASN A 2 2.35 3.21 39.55
C ASN A 2 1.80 4.02 38.36
N SER A 3 2.69 4.43 37.47
CA SER A 3 2.36 5.10 36.21
C SER A 3 2.05 4.07 35.12
N LYS A 4 0.79 3.62 35.05
CA LYS A 4 0.29 2.95 33.84
C LYS A 4 0.09 4.01 32.74
N PHE A 5 1.18 4.37 32.08
CA PHE A 5 1.10 4.87 30.71
C PHE A 5 0.52 3.74 29.83
N ASP A 6 -0.37 4.09 28.91
CA ASP A 6 -0.95 3.11 28.02
C ASP A 6 0.10 2.64 27.02
N ILE A 7 0.40 1.33 27.05
CA ILE A 7 1.47 0.72 26.23
C ILE A 7 1.21 0.95 24.74
N ASN A 8 -0.06 1.02 24.33
CA ASN A 8 -0.45 1.27 22.95
C ASN A 8 -0.08 2.68 22.48
N ASN A 9 -0.22 3.69 23.34
CA ASN A 9 0.18 5.07 23.02
C ASN A 9 1.70 5.21 22.98
N LEU A 10 2.41 4.61 23.94
CA LEU A 10 3.88 4.58 23.95
C LEU A 10 4.46 3.92 22.68
N ASN A 11 3.80 2.87 22.19
CA ASN A 11 4.18 2.18 20.96
C ASN A 11 3.90 3.03 19.70
N LYS A 12 2.75 3.73 19.61
CA LYS A 12 2.46 4.67 18.52
C LYS A 12 3.52 5.77 18.44
N ASP A 13 3.79 6.44 19.55
CA ASP A 13 4.77 7.54 19.59
C ASP A 13 6.19 7.07 19.26
N THR A 14 6.55 5.84 19.63
CA THR A 14 7.81 5.20 19.24
C THR A 14 7.92 4.98 17.73
N ILE A 15 6.85 4.50 17.09
CA ILE A 15 6.81 4.34 15.62
C ILE A 15 6.91 5.72 14.96
N LEU A 16 6.11 6.70 15.39
CA LEU A 16 6.13 8.09 14.88
C LEU A 16 7.50 8.76 15.03
N LEU A 17 8.22 8.50 16.12
CA LEU A 17 9.57 9.01 16.32
C LEU A 17 10.57 8.39 15.33
N LYS A 18 10.45 7.08 15.06
CA LYS A 18 11.31 6.37 14.10
C LYS A 18 10.99 6.73 12.64
N THR A 19 9.72 6.91 12.28
CA THR A 19 9.33 7.37 10.93
C THR A 19 9.78 8.80 10.67
N ARG A 20 9.70 9.70 11.67
CA ARG A 20 10.33 11.05 11.61
C ARG A 20 11.85 10.99 11.42
N LYS A 21 12.55 10.01 12.03
CA LYS A 21 13.99 9.82 11.80
C LYS A 21 14.27 9.39 10.37
N LEU A 22 13.49 8.44 9.81
CA LEU A 22 13.64 8.02 8.42
C LEU A 22 13.37 9.17 7.45
N LYS A 23 12.32 9.97 7.69
CA LYS A 23 12.02 11.19 6.92
C LYS A 23 13.24 12.13 6.84
N LYS A 24 13.81 12.49 8.00
CA LYS A 24 15.00 13.35 8.07
C LYS A 24 16.23 12.78 7.35
N LEU A 25 16.38 11.46 7.29
CA LEU A 25 17.48 10.84 6.54
C LEU A 25 17.28 11.03 5.03
N CYS A 26 16.09 10.73 4.52
CA CYS A 26 15.73 10.87 3.11
C CYS A 26 15.74 12.33 2.60
N GLU A 27 15.33 13.28 3.46
CA GLU A 27 15.37 14.73 3.17
C GLU A 27 16.79 15.28 3.03
N ASN A 28 17.82 14.62 3.59
CA ASN A 28 19.21 15.03 3.37
C ASN A 28 19.64 14.73 1.93
N GLU A 29 20.51 15.56 1.36
CA GLU A 29 21.00 15.43 -0.02
C GLU A 29 22.08 14.34 -0.22
N GLY A 30 22.26 13.44 0.75
CA GLY A 30 23.28 12.39 0.72
C GLY A 30 22.82 11.07 0.09
N SER A 31 23.78 10.21 -0.23
CA SER A 31 23.54 8.83 -0.68
C SER A 31 22.74 8.02 0.34
N VAL A 32 21.88 7.13 -0.16
CA VAL A 32 21.22 6.11 0.67
C VAL A 32 22.28 5.21 1.26
N ASN A 33 22.32 5.14 2.59
CA ASN A 33 23.38 4.46 3.33
C ASN A 33 22.82 3.54 4.42
N ASN A 34 23.71 2.83 5.11
CA ASN A 34 23.36 1.89 6.19
C ASN A 34 22.35 2.46 7.20
N GLN A 35 22.40 3.77 7.54
CA GLN A 35 21.47 4.36 8.52
C GLN A 35 20.03 4.39 8.01
N HIS A 36 19.81 4.52 6.71
CA HIS A 36 18.49 4.53 6.09
C HIS A 36 17.84 3.14 6.24
N LEU A 37 18.52 2.10 5.76
CA LEU A 37 18.04 0.72 5.83
C LEU A 37 17.85 0.25 7.27
N ASN A 38 18.82 0.51 8.15
CA ASN A 38 18.70 0.19 9.57
C ASN A 38 17.53 0.93 10.23
N THR A 39 17.26 2.18 9.86
CA THR A 39 16.11 2.93 10.42
C THR A 39 14.77 2.39 9.90
N LEU A 40 14.69 1.94 8.64
CA LEU A 40 13.49 1.27 8.13
C LEU A 40 13.26 -0.10 8.80
N ILE A 41 14.31 -0.91 8.97
CA ILE A 41 14.24 -2.16 9.77
C ILE A 41 13.69 -1.85 11.17
N ASP A 42 14.23 -0.83 11.84
CA ASP A 42 13.79 -0.40 13.18
C ASP A 42 12.30 0.00 13.24
N VAL A 43 11.80 0.73 12.22
CA VAL A 43 10.38 1.08 12.08
C VAL A 43 9.54 -0.18 11.95
N LEU A 44 9.91 -1.07 11.02
CA LEU A 44 9.16 -2.28 10.71
C LEU A 44 9.21 -3.32 11.84
N THR A 45 10.33 -3.43 12.56
CA THR A 45 10.45 -4.26 13.78
C THR A 45 9.46 -3.77 14.84
N CYS A 46 9.44 -2.46 15.12
CA CYS A 46 8.48 -1.90 16.08
C CYS A 46 7.02 -2.06 15.62
N PHE A 47 6.76 -1.91 14.32
CA PHE A 47 5.43 -2.13 13.75
C PHE A 47 4.99 -3.60 13.89
N PHE A 48 5.76 -4.55 13.36
CA PHE A 48 5.34 -5.96 13.32
C PHE A 48 5.43 -6.69 14.67
N GLU A 49 6.35 -6.33 15.57
CA GLU A 49 6.55 -7.06 16.83
C GLU A 49 5.78 -6.45 18.03
N LYS A 50 5.41 -5.16 17.96
CA LYS A 50 4.76 -4.45 19.07
C LYS A 50 3.35 -3.95 18.76
N TYR A 51 2.91 -4.02 17.50
CA TYR A 51 1.58 -3.58 17.08
C TYR A 51 0.70 -4.78 16.69
N ASN A 52 -0.09 -5.26 17.64
CA ASN A 52 -0.93 -6.46 17.48
C ASN A 52 -2.34 -6.09 16.99
N ASP A 53 -2.62 -6.24 15.68
CA ASP A 53 -3.92 -6.22 14.98
C ASP A 53 -4.95 -5.11 15.29
N CYS A 54 -4.61 -4.13 16.13
CA CYS A 54 -5.56 -3.23 16.76
C CYS A 54 -5.16 -1.76 16.61
N ILE A 55 -5.96 -1.05 15.80
CA ILE A 55 -6.59 0.25 16.08
C ILE A 55 -6.31 1.42 15.11
N LEU A 56 -5.19 1.51 14.37
CA LEU A 56 -4.95 2.71 13.52
C LEU A 56 -4.47 2.41 12.08
N SER A 57 -5.36 2.60 11.10
CA SER A 57 -4.99 2.74 9.68
C SER A 57 -3.97 3.85 9.47
N SER A 58 -4.09 4.98 10.19
CA SER A 58 -3.16 6.11 10.06
C SER A 58 -1.72 5.79 10.48
N VAL A 59 -1.48 4.79 11.36
CA VAL A 59 -0.12 4.32 11.65
C VAL A 59 0.43 3.47 10.50
N VAL A 60 -0.41 2.65 9.86
CA VAL A 60 -0.01 1.88 8.67
C VAL A 60 0.33 2.83 7.52
N TRP A 61 -0.49 3.84 7.27
CA TRP A 61 -0.25 4.87 6.25
C TRP A 61 1.01 5.70 6.51
N GLU A 62 1.28 6.08 7.76
CA GLU A 62 2.51 6.78 8.15
C GLU A 62 3.78 5.93 7.91
N VAL A 63 3.70 4.61 8.09
CA VAL A 63 4.80 3.67 7.75
C VAL A 63 4.93 3.52 6.23
N VAL A 64 3.81 3.35 5.51
CA VAL A 64 3.77 3.32 4.03
C VAL A 64 4.42 4.57 3.44
N ASP A 65 4.06 5.76 3.93
CA ASP A 65 4.63 7.05 3.49
C ASP A 65 6.16 7.07 3.58
N LYS A 66 6.75 6.55 4.66
CA LYS A 66 8.22 6.55 4.78
C LYS A 66 8.91 5.46 3.97
N ILE A 67 8.20 4.40 3.60
CA ILE A 67 8.70 3.43 2.62
C ILE A 67 8.73 4.08 1.24
N ILE A 68 7.66 4.75 0.82
CA ILE A 68 7.58 5.51 -0.45
C ILE A 68 8.67 6.59 -0.49
N LEU A 69 8.86 7.33 0.60
CA LEU A 69 9.91 8.36 0.67
C LEU A 69 11.32 7.78 0.51
N LEU A 70 11.61 6.62 1.11
CA LEU A 70 12.89 5.93 0.92
C LEU A 70 13.02 5.36 -0.51
N GLU A 71 11.95 4.80 -1.06
CA GLU A 71 11.86 4.32 -2.45
C GLU A 71 12.21 5.45 -3.44
N ASN A 72 11.53 6.60 -3.33
CA ASN A 72 11.83 7.79 -4.16
C ASN A 72 13.29 8.25 -3.99
N THR A 73 13.82 8.26 -2.75
CA THR A 73 15.22 8.64 -2.48
C THR A 73 16.24 7.68 -3.14
N ILE A 74 15.89 6.40 -3.26
CA ILE A 74 16.68 5.40 -3.99
C ILE A 74 16.61 5.65 -5.50
N GLU A 75 15.41 5.90 -6.04
CA GLU A 75 15.18 6.06 -7.49
C GLU A 75 15.68 7.40 -8.07
N GLU A 76 15.70 8.46 -7.26
CA GLU A 76 16.24 9.79 -7.63
C GLU A 76 17.76 9.79 -7.79
N GLY A 77 18.44 8.69 -7.47
CA GLY A 77 19.82 8.47 -7.91
C GLY A 77 20.89 9.18 -7.08
N LYS A 78 20.59 9.56 -5.83
CA LYS A 78 21.58 10.09 -4.87
C LYS A 78 22.76 9.13 -4.58
N GLY A 79 22.71 7.90 -5.09
CA GLY A 79 23.70 6.84 -4.89
C GLY A 79 23.32 5.92 -3.73
N ILE A 80 23.82 4.68 -3.77
CA ILE A 80 23.67 3.70 -2.70
C ILE A 80 25.08 3.40 -2.15
N ASP A 81 25.34 3.84 -0.92
CA ASP A 81 26.55 3.60 -0.14
C ASP A 81 26.20 2.72 1.07
N VAL A 82 25.85 1.47 0.77
CA VAL A 82 25.43 0.46 1.73
C VAL A 82 26.40 -0.71 1.64
N ASP A 83 26.90 -1.18 2.77
CA ASP A 83 27.78 -2.36 2.79
C ASP A 83 27.01 -3.65 2.46
N LEU A 84 27.74 -4.72 2.13
CA LEU A 84 27.12 -5.97 1.70
C LEU A 84 26.31 -6.65 2.82
N ASP A 85 26.78 -6.62 4.07
CA ASP A 85 26.08 -7.23 5.21
C ASP A 85 24.80 -6.47 5.54
N SER A 86 24.86 -5.14 5.60
CA SER A 86 23.69 -4.27 5.76
C SER A 86 22.66 -4.46 4.64
N SER A 87 23.13 -4.61 3.39
CA SER A 87 22.29 -4.89 2.23
C SER A 87 21.60 -6.26 2.33
N ILE A 88 22.36 -7.28 2.74
CA ILE A 88 21.88 -8.64 2.93
C ILE A 88 20.79 -8.66 4.00
N ARG A 89 21.10 -8.16 5.19
CA ARG A 89 20.21 -8.14 6.35
C ARG A 89 18.92 -7.35 6.08
N PHE A 90 18.98 -6.28 5.28
CA PHE A 90 17.82 -5.51 4.87
C PHE A 90 16.84 -6.34 4.03
N CYS A 91 17.35 -6.98 2.97
CA CYS A 91 16.52 -7.81 2.10
C CYS A 91 15.93 -9.03 2.87
N GLU A 92 16.74 -9.76 3.66
CA GLU A 92 16.24 -10.87 4.49
C GLU A 92 15.13 -10.43 5.44
N PHE A 93 15.33 -9.31 6.12
CA PHE A 93 14.36 -8.79 7.07
C PHE A 93 13.04 -8.49 6.36
N VAL A 94 13.05 -7.72 5.27
CA VAL A 94 11.80 -7.35 4.57
C VAL A 94 11.14 -8.57 3.92
N PHE A 95 11.91 -9.50 3.32
CA PHE A 95 11.40 -10.77 2.82
C PHE A 95 10.71 -11.60 3.91
N SER A 96 11.30 -11.68 5.10
CA SER A 96 10.70 -12.42 6.23
C SER A 96 9.31 -11.89 6.57
N LYS A 97 9.10 -10.56 6.50
CA LYS A 97 7.81 -9.93 6.77
C LYS A 97 6.83 -10.15 5.61
N ILE A 98 7.26 -9.99 4.35
CA ILE A 98 6.42 -10.30 3.17
C ILE A 98 5.88 -11.74 3.24
N VAL A 99 6.75 -12.71 3.58
CA VAL A 99 6.38 -14.14 3.70
C VAL A 99 5.48 -14.40 4.91
N CYS A 100 5.83 -13.87 6.09
CA CYS A 100 5.08 -14.07 7.32
C CYS A 100 3.62 -13.60 7.18
N TYR A 101 3.42 -12.45 6.53
CA TYR A 101 2.10 -11.84 6.36
C TYR A 101 1.48 -12.05 4.97
N ALA A 102 1.98 -13.00 4.18
CA ALA A 102 1.45 -13.29 2.85
C ALA A 102 -0.01 -13.83 2.87
N ASN A 103 -0.42 -14.46 3.98
CA ASN A 103 -1.80 -14.92 4.23
C ASN A 103 -2.59 -13.95 5.12
N TYR A 104 -2.14 -12.71 5.30
CA TYR A 104 -2.83 -11.79 6.21
C TYR A 104 -4.27 -11.54 5.74
N GLU A 105 -5.24 -11.68 6.65
CA GLU A 105 -6.65 -11.37 6.42
C GLU A 105 -7.20 -10.57 7.60
N ASN A 106 -8.12 -9.63 7.34
CA ASN A 106 -8.82 -8.88 8.38
C ASN A 106 -10.24 -8.54 7.89
N ASP A 107 -11.21 -8.57 8.81
CA ASP A 107 -12.62 -8.23 8.52
C ASP A 107 -12.85 -6.71 8.36
N ASN A 108 -11.98 -5.88 8.94
CA ASN A 108 -11.98 -4.42 8.76
C ASN A 108 -11.35 -4.06 7.40
N LEU A 109 -12.11 -3.43 6.52
CA LEU A 109 -11.68 -3.10 5.16
C LEU A 109 -10.57 -2.06 5.13
N ALA A 110 -10.64 -1.05 6.01
CA ALA A 110 -9.63 0.00 6.07
C ALA A 110 -8.27 -0.56 6.51
N TYR A 111 -8.24 -1.42 7.52
CA TYR A 111 -7.02 -2.09 7.96
C TYR A 111 -6.50 -3.05 6.88
N PHE A 112 -7.35 -3.94 6.36
CA PHE A 112 -6.95 -4.93 5.36
C PHE A 112 -6.37 -4.27 4.10
N PHE A 113 -7.00 -3.20 3.61
CA PHE A 113 -6.48 -2.42 2.49
C PHE A 113 -5.15 -1.74 2.81
N SER A 114 -5.06 -1.01 3.94
CA SER A 114 -3.83 -0.31 4.33
C SER A 114 -2.65 -1.27 4.51
N PHE A 115 -2.91 -2.46 5.04
CA PHE A 115 -1.91 -3.52 5.21
C PHE A 115 -1.49 -4.16 3.88
N ASN A 116 -2.41 -4.29 2.93
CA ASN A 116 -2.06 -4.65 1.56
C ASN A 116 -1.18 -3.57 0.90
N CYS A 117 -1.47 -2.28 1.07
CA CYS A 117 -0.58 -1.20 0.62
C CYS A 117 0.82 -1.31 1.24
N LEU A 118 0.93 -1.59 2.55
CA LEU A 118 2.21 -1.89 3.18
C LEU A 118 2.94 -3.05 2.47
N ARG A 119 2.28 -4.19 2.23
CA ARG A 119 2.87 -5.32 1.49
C ARG A 119 3.33 -4.95 0.08
N ARG A 120 2.55 -4.14 -0.67
CA ARG A 120 2.92 -3.62 -2.01
C ARG A 120 4.23 -2.82 -1.92
N HIS A 121 4.32 -1.85 -1.00
CA HIS A 121 5.52 -1.01 -0.85
C HIS A 121 6.73 -1.74 -0.27
N LEU A 122 6.55 -2.78 0.54
CA LEU A 122 7.66 -3.65 0.95
C LEU A 122 8.27 -4.42 -0.24
N CYS A 123 7.46 -4.85 -1.21
CA CYS A 123 7.99 -5.41 -2.47
C CYS A 123 8.69 -4.32 -3.30
N SER A 124 8.09 -3.12 -3.34
CA SER A 124 8.58 -1.96 -4.09
C SER A 124 9.95 -1.47 -3.63
N VAL A 125 10.15 -1.24 -2.33
CA VAL A 125 11.42 -0.74 -1.80
C VAL A 125 12.58 -1.73 -1.99
N ILE A 126 12.32 -3.05 -1.95
CA ILE A 126 13.33 -4.06 -2.32
C ILE A 126 13.62 -3.99 -3.81
N SER A 127 12.58 -3.91 -4.64
CA SER A 127 12.68 -3.81 -6.09
C SER A 127 13.59 -2.63 -6.50
N SER A 128 13.31 -1.43 -5.99
CA SER A 128 14.08 -0.22 -6.28
C SER A 128 15.48 -0.30 -5.65
N PHE A 129 15.63 -0.80 -4.42
CA PHE A 129 16.95 -1.00 -3.79
C PHE A 129 17.87 -1.90 -4.62
N LEU A 130 17.38 -3.05 -5.10
CA LEU A 130 18.15 -3.95 -5.95
C LEU A 130 18.42 -3.32 -7.33
N ASN A 131 17.45 -2.61 -7.91
CA ASN A 131 17.55 -2.00 -9.24
C ASN A 131 18.60 -0.89 -9.33
N PHE A 132 18.65 -0.01 -8.32
CA PHE A 132 19.54 1.15 -8.30
C PHE A 132 20.92 0.85 -7.67
N ASN A 133 21.11 -0.36 -7.12
CA ASN A 133 22.41 -0.87 -6.73
C ASN A 133 23.34 -1.11 -7.94
N THR A 134 24.66 -1.08 -7.70
CA THR A 134 25.64 -1.40 -8.76
C THR A 134 25.49 -2.86 -9.21
N SER A 135 25.76 -3.13 -10.49
CA SER A 135 25.69 -4.50 -11.05
C SER A 135 26.67 -5.49 -10.39
N SER A 136 27.67 -5.01 -9.65
CA SER A 136 28.55 -5.84 -8.82
C SER A 136 27.92 -6.12 -7.44
N ALA A 137 27.47 -5.08 -6.73
CA ALA A 137 26.87 -5.22 -5.39
C ALA A 137 25.59 -6.07 -5.44
N ARG A 138 24.67 -5.76 -6.37
CA ARG A 138 23.43 -6.54 -6.55
C ARG A 138 23.69 -8.02 -6.77
N ARG A 139 24.63 -8.40 -7.65
CA ARG A 139 24.94 -9.82 -7.90
C ARG A 139 25.38 -10.55 -6.64
N LYS A 140 26.16 -9.88 -5.77
CA LYS A 140 26.57 -10.44 -4.47
C LYS A 140 25.36 -10.62 -3.55
N ILE A 141 24.49 -9.60 -3.43
CA ILE A 141 23.25 -9.63 -2.65
C ILE A 141 22.30 -10.74 -3.14
N GLU A 142 22.07 -10.85 -4.44
CA GLU A 142 21.25 -11.90 -5.05
C GLU A 142 21.84 -13.30 -4.78
N SER A 143 23.17 -13.46 -4.86
CA SER A 143 23.85 -14.74 -4.66
C SER A 143 23.82 -15.25 -3.20
N SER A 144 23.86 -14.35 -2.21
CA SER A 144 23.86 -14.73 -0.79
C SER A 144 22.57 -15.40 -0.34
N PHE A 145 21.46 -15.21 -1.06
CA PHE A 145 20.15 -15.71 -0.63
C PHE A 145 19.74 -17.03 -1.26
N SER A 146 20.57 -17.68 -2.08
CA SER A 146 20.16 -18.78 -2.98
C SER A 146 19.09 -19.73 -2.42
N SER A 147 19.27 -20.32 -1.24
CA SER A 147 18.28 -21.23 -0.63
C SER A 147 17.06 -20.53 -0.01
N GLN A 148 17.24 -19.41 0.68
CA GLN A 148 16.15 -18.67 1.34
C GLN A 148 15.27 -17.94 0.30
N LEU A 149 15.89 -17.22 -0.64
CA LEU A 149 15.21 -16.52 -1.73
C LEU A 149 14.40 -17.50 -2.57
N ILE A 150 14.90 -18.70 -2.89
CA ILE A 150 14.09 -19.72 -3.59
C ILE A 150 12.79 -20.02 -2.84
N ASN A 151 12.85 -20.24 -1.52
CA ASN A 151 11.67 -20.53 -0.68
C ASN A 151 10.72 -19.32 -0.57
N ILE A 152 11.27 -18.10 -0.46
CA ILE A 152 10.50 -16.84 -0.48
C ILE A 152 9.77 -16.69 -1.84
N THR A 153 10.49 -16.91 -2.92
CA THR A 153 10.04 -16.80 -4.32
C THR A 153 8.96 -17.84 -4.63
N GLU A 154 9.13 -19.09 -4.17
CA GLU A 154 8.13 -20.16 -4.26
C GLU A 154 6.83 -19.78 -3.53
N LYS A 155 6.94 -19.29 -2.29
CA LYS A 155 5.77 -18.84 -1.51
C LYS A 155 5.07 -17.64 -2.14
N ILE A 156 5.81 -16.66 -2.66
CA ILE A 156 5.23 -15.49 -3.34
C ILE A 156 4.55 -15.91 -4.64
N PHE A 157 5.12 -16.86 -5.39
CA PHE A 157 4.52 -17.39 -6.61
C PHE A 157 3.20 -18.12 -6.34
N GLU A 158 3.13 -19.00 -5.33
CA GLU A 158 1.86 -19.60 -4.90
C GLU A 158 0.82 -18.57 -4.41
N LYS A 159 1.27 -17.39 -3.97
CA LYS A 159 0.38 -16.29 -3.56
C LYS A 159 -0.18 -15.51 -4.74
N ILE A 160 0.61 -15.27 -5.78
CA ILE A 160 0.12 -14.64 -7.02
C ILE A 160 -1.10 -15.39 -7.57
N LYS A 161 -1.08 -16.73 -7.55
CA LYS A 161 -2.17 -17.58 -8.03
C LYS A 161 -3.51 -17.34 -7.32
N ILE A 162 -3.51 -16.95 -6.04
CA ILE A 162 -4.72 -16.89 -5.19
C ILE A 162 -5.03 -15.51 -4.57
N GLU A 163 -4.12 -14.54 -4.66
CA GLU A 163 -4.35 -13.17 -4.19
C GLU A 163 -5.58 -12.56 -4.91
N ASN A 164 -6.27 -11.61 -4.27
CA ASN A 164 -7.45 -10.92 -4.84
C ASN A 164 -7.32 -9.40 -4.74
N ASP A 165 -6.08 -8.93 -4.74
CA ASP A 165 -5.62 -7.55 -4.80
C ASP A 165 -4.67 -7.47 -6.01
N LEU A 166 -5.09 -6.79 -7.08
CA LEU A 166 -4.36 -6.82 -8.35
C LEU A 166 -3.02 -6.10 -8.27
N GLU A 167 -2.96 -4.95 -7.61
CA GLU A 167 -1.71 -4.22 -7.39
C GLU A 167 -0.70 -5.02 -6.57
N LEU A 168 -1.18 -5.85 -5.63
CA LEU A 168 -0.33 -6.75 -4.86
C LEU A 168 0.08 -7.99 -5.65
N LYS A 169 -0.76 -8.51 -6.56
CA LYS A 169 -0.31 -9.47 -7.59
C LYS A 169 0.78 -8.87 -8.47
N VAL A 170 0.60 -7.64 -8.97
CA VAL A 170 1.59 -6.94 -9.82
C VAL A 170 2.89 -6.73 -9.04
N SER A 171 2.82 -6.26 -7.79
CA SER A 171 3.98 -6.08 -6.90
C SER A 171 4.74 -7.40 -6.65
N TYR A 172 4.02 -8.50 -6.42
CA TYR A 172 4.61 -9.83 -6.31
C TYR A 172 5.20 -10.31 -7.64
N THR A 173 4.52 -10.08 -8.76
CA THR A 173 4.98 -10.48 -10.09
C THR A 173 6.23 -9.70 -10.51
N GLU A 174 6.32 -8.40 -10.19
CA GLU A 174 7.52 -7.58 -10.41
C GLU A 174 8.69 -8.10 -9.57
N PHE A 175 8.43 -8.43 -8.30
CA PHE A 175 9.45 -9.01 -7.43
C PHE A 175 9.99 -10.33 -7.98
N LEU A 176 9.11 -11.24 -8.43
CA LEU A 176 9.52 -12.50 -9.06
C LEU A 176 10.23 -12.25 -10.38
N TRP A 177 9.70 -11.38 -11.25
CA TRP A 177 10.31 -11.02 -12.52
C TRP A 177 11.75 -10.57 -12.32
N ARG A 178 12.01 -9.64 -11.41
CA ARG A 178 13.36 -9.15 -11.09
C ARG A 178 14.25 -10.27 -10.54
N SER A 179 13.73 -11.11 -9.66
CA SER A 179 14.45 -12.26 -9.11
C SER A 179 14.85 -13.28 -10.18
N PHE A 180 13.96 -13.57 -11.14
CA PHE A 180 14.20 -14.57 -12.20
C PHE A 180 14.90 -14.02 -13.45
N ARG A 181 14.87 -12.71 -13.70
CA ARG A 181 15.36 -12.09 -14.95
C ARG A 181 16.80 -12.44 -15.29
N ARG A 182 17.61 -12.75 -14.27
CA ARG A 182 19.05 -13.03 -14.38
C ARG A 182 19.42 -14.47 -14.04
N ILE A 183 18.49 -15.25 -13.51
CA ILE A 183 18.70 -16.67 -13.22
C ILE A 183 18.72 -17.43 -14.55
N ASP A 184 19.72 -18.30 -14.73
CA ASP A 184 19.67 -19.28 -15.80
C ASP A 184 18.65 -20.37 -15.45
N LEU A 185 17.57 -20.40 -16.23
CA LEU A 185 16.46 -21.34 -16.06
C LEU A 185 16.85 -22.78 -16.43
N SER A 186 18.01 -23.00 -17.08
CA SER A 186 18.52 -24.34 -17.39
C SER A 186 19.17 -25.03 -16.19
N THR A 187 19.74 -24.26 -15.26
CA THR A 187 20.43 -24.75 -14.05
C THR A 187 19.61 -24.60 -12.78
N PHE A 188 18.51 -23.84 -12.82
CA PHE A 188 17.62 -23.61 -11.70
C PHE A 188 16.54 -24.71 -11.54
N ASP A 189 16.23 -25.11 -10.31
CA ASP A 189 15.23 -26.15 -9.98
C ASP A 189 13.79 -25.63 -10.07
N ILE A 190 13.35 -25.28 -11.28
CA ILE A 190 12.00 -24.75 -11.57
C ILE A 190 10.89 -25.72 -11.15
N LYS A 191 11.18 -27.02 -11.09
CA LYS A 191 10.19 -28.08 -10.76
C LYS A 191 9.52 -27.86 -9.40
N ARG A 192 10.18 -27.14 -8.46
CA ARG A 192 9.61 -26.73 -7.17
C ARG A 192 8.33 -25.89 -7.31
N PHE A 193 8.27 -25.03 -8.33
CA PHE A 193 7.19 -24.07 -8.55
C PHE A 193 5.93 -24.69 -9.18
N ARG A 194 5.99 -25.99 -9.54
CA ARG A 194 4.87 -26.77 -10.11
C ARG A 194 4.19 -26.13 -11.32
N VAL A 195 4.97 -25.39 -12.10
CA VAL A 195 4.54 -24.67 -13.31
C VAL A 195 5.58 -24.88 -14.39
N ASP A 196 5.15 -24.77 -15.66
CA ASP A 196 6.00 -25.01 -16.81
C ASP A 196 7.10 -23.96 -16.96
N ILE A 197 8.21 -24.36 -17.59
CA ILE A 197 9.33 -23.48 -17.88
C ILE A 197 8.92 -22.36 -18.86
N GLU A 198 7.95 -22.59 -19.75
CA GLU A 198 7.44 -21.57 -20.67
C GLU A 198 6.83 -20.37 -19.92
N THR A 199 6.00 -20.62 -18.90
CA THR A 199 5.41 -19.58 -18.04
C THR A 199 6.49 -18.70 -17.39
N PHE A 200 7.59 -19.31 -16.91
CA PHE A 200 8.73 -18.58 -16.35
C PHE A 200 9.56 -17.85 -17.40
N GLN A 201 9.70 -18.40 -18.61
CA GLN A 201 10.36 -17.73 -19.72
C GLN A 201 9.58 -16.49 -20.18
N LYS A 202 8.24 -16.58 -20.27
CA LYS A 202 7.36 -15.42 -20.53
C LYS A 202 7.55 -14.34 -19.45
N LEU A 203 7.44 -14.72 -18.17
CA LEU A 203 7.67 -13.81 -17.05
C LEU A 203 9.04 -13.14 -17.13
N LYS A 204 10.12 -13.92 -17.33
CA LYS A 204 11.49 -13.41 -17.46
C LYS A 204 11.66 -12.41 -18.62
N ASN A 205 10.90 -12.57 -19.69
CA ASN A 205 10.99 -11.77 -20.92
C ASN A 205 10.12 -10.50 -20.92
N LEU A 206 9.33 -10.23 -19.86
CA LEU A 206 8.55 -8.99 -19.77
C LEU A 206 9.44 -7.74 -19.91
N LYS A 207 8.99 -6.78 -20.71
CA LYS A 207 9.73 -5.55 -21.03
C LYS A 207 9.58 -4.54 -19.90
N ILE A 208 10.71 -4.09 -19.37
CA ILE A 208 10.79 -3.12 -18.28
C ILE A 208 9.97 -1.84 -18.51
N LEU A 209 9.96 -1.28 -19.73
CA LEU A 209 9.21 -0.05 -20.08
C LEU A 209 7.71 -0.29 -20.34
N LYS A 210 7.26 -1.54 -20.32
CA LYS A 210 5.84 -1.94 -20.47
C LYS A 210 5.45 -2.92 -19.37
N PHE A 211 6.15 -2.87 -18.22
CA PHE A 211 6.06 -3.94 -17.23
C PHE A 211 4.62 -4.14 -16.74
N ASP A 212 3.91 -3.07 -16.38
CA ASP A 212 2.54 -3.17 -15.86
C ASP A 212 1.55 -3.71 -16.91
N GLU A 213 1.67 -3.28 -18.17
CA GLU A 213 0.88 -3.79 -19.30
C GLU A 213 1.14 -5.28 -19.54
N GLU A 214 2.41 -5.68 -19.72
CA GLU A 214 2.76 -7.07 -20.03
C GLU A 214 2.56 -7.99 -18.81
N CYS A 215 2.70 -7.48 -17.58
CA CYS A 215 2.39 -8.19 -16.34
C CYS A 215 0.88 -8.48 -16.20
N ILE A 216 0.02 -7.49 -16.46
CA ILE A 216 -1.45 -7.69 -16.43
C ILE A 216 -1.85 -8.72 -17.49
N ASN A 217 -1.26 -8.67 -18.69
CA ASN A 217 -1.54 -9.65 -19.74
C ASN A 217 -1.07 -11.06 -19.34
N TRP A 218 0.15 -11.22 -18.82
CA TRP A 218 0.65 -12.50 -18.32
C TRP A 218 -0.22 -13.07 -17.17
N LEU A 219 -0.67 -12.23 -16.23
CA LEU A 219 -1.59 -12.63 -15.16
C LEU A 219 -2.97 -13.11 -15.67
N LYS A 220 -3.41 -12.63 -16.84
CA LYS A 220 -4.62 -13.12 -17.53
C LYS A 220 -4.35 -14.44 -18.28
N GLU A 221 -3.28 -14.50 -19.07
CA GLU A 221 -2.89 -15.67 -19.87
C GLU A 221 -2.72 -16.92 -19.00
N GLU A 222 -2.03 -16.79 -17.87
CA GLU A 222 -1.81 -17.89 -16.91
C GLU A 222 -3.04 -18.15 -16.00
N ASN A 223 -4.17 -17.46 -16.22
CA ASN A 223 -5.41 -17.55 -15.45
C ASN A 223 -5.25 -17.25 -13.94
N TYR A 224 -4.30 -16.38 -13.57
CA TYR A 224 -4.08 -15.97 -12.18
C TYR A 224 -4.97 -14.81 -11.75
N MET A 225 -5.78 -14.23 -12.64
CA MET A 225 -6.87 -13.32 -12.29
C MET A 225 -8.22 -14.04 -12.36
N ASP A 226 -9.08 -13.87 -11.35
CA ASP A 226 -10.47 -14.35 -11.44
C ASP A 226 -11.22 -13.54 -12.51
N GLY A 227 -11.52 -14.16 -13.64
CA GLY A 227 -12.26 -13.55 -14.75
C GLY A 227 -13.66 -13.05 -14.36
N LYS A 228 -14.25 -13.52 -13.25
CA LYS A 228 -15.52 -13.00 -12.71
C LYS A 228 -15.37 -11.65 -12.00
N SER A 229 -14.14 -11.30 -11.62
CA SER A 229 -13.76 -10.03 -11.03
C SER A 229 -13.23 -9.04 -12.09
N ILE A 230 -13.38 -9.33 -13.38
CA ILE A 230 -12.89 -8.50 -14.49
C ILE A 230 -14.05 -7.92 -15.30
N ILE A 231 -13.93 -6.65 -15.66
CA ILE A 231 -14.70 -6.00 -16.73
C ILE A 231 -13.67 -5.35 -17.66
N GLU A 232 -13.82 -5.52 -18.97
CA GLU A 232 -12.90 -4.96 -19.97
C GLU A 232 -13.64 -4.04 -20.93
N ASN A 233 -12.92 -3.11 -21.55
CA ASN A 233 -13.39 -2.27 -22.65
C ASN A 233 -14.71 -1.53 -22.34
N GLY A 234 -14.82 -1.00 -21.12
CA GLY A 234 -15.95 -0.19 -20.67
C GLY A 234 -15.61 1.29 -20.59
N SER A 235 -16.54 2.10 -20.07
CA SER A 235 -16.28 3.53 -19.85
C SER A 235 -16.64 3.95 -18.43
N PHE A 236 -15.91 4.92 -17.89
CA PHE A 236 -16.12 5.45 -16.55
C PHE A 236 -16.33 6.96 -16.56
N ILE A 237 -17.24 7.42 -15.68
CA ILE A 237 -17.51 8.83 -15.44
C ILE A 237 -17.25 9.11 -13.97
N ILE A 238 -16.29 9.99 -13.67
CA ILE A 238 -16.11 10.59 -12.34
C ILE A 238 -16.80 11.94 -12.34
N SER A 239 -17.54 12.24 -11.28
CA SER A 239 -18.20 13.55 -11.11
C SER A 239 -18.02 14.08 -9.69
N ALA A 240 -17.61 15.34 -9.58
CA ALA A 240 -17.30 16.00 -8.31
C ALA A 240 -17.40 17.53 -8.49
N ASN A 241 -17.98 18.26 -7.54
CA ASN A 241 -18.03 19.73 -7.52
C ASN A 241 -18.41 20.41 -8.87
N LYS A 242 -19.36 19.82 -9.62
CA LYS A 242 -19.80 20.20 -10.99
C LYS A 242 -18.80 19.89 -12.12
N LYS A 243 -17.57 19.50 -11.83
CA LYS A 243 -16.65 18.91 -12.81
C LYS A 243 -17.00 17.45 -13.07
N TYR A 244 -16.65 16.97 -14.25
CA TYR A 244 -16.69 15.55 -14.57
C TYR A 244 -15.54 15.17 -15.51
N VAL A 245 -15.08 13.93 -15.38
CA VAL A 245 -14.16 13.29 -16.31
C VAL A 245 -14.86 12.05 -16.87
N ASN A 246 -14.72 11.82 -18.16
CA ASN A 246 -15.24 10.65 -18.86
C ASN A 246 -14.12 10.06 -19.71
N LYS A 247 -13.67 8.84 -19.40
CA LYS A 247 -12.66 8.10 -20.17
C LYS A 247 -13.10 6.65 -20.32
N ASP A 248 -12.59 5.97 -21.35
CA ASP A 248 -12.72 4.52 -21.47
C ASP A 248 -11.68 3.82 -20.57
N PHE A 249 -11.98 2.61 -20.09
CA PHE A 249 -11.05 1.78 -19.32
C PHE A 249 -10.73 0.48 -20.07
N ILE A 250 -9.45 0.10 -20.05
CA ILE A 250 -8.96 -1.17 -20.58
C ILE A 250 -9.46 -2.30 -19.67
N LEU A 251 -9.29 -2.11 -18.36
CA LEU A 251 -9.57 -3.10 -17.33
C LEU A 251 -10.19 -2.43 -16.10
N CYS A 252 -11.24 -3.02 -15.57
CA CYS A 252 -11.78 -2.77 -14.24
C CYS A 252 -11.71 -4.08 -13.45
N TYR A 253 -10.97 -4.08 -12.35
CA TYR A 253 -10.78 -5.23 -11.47
C TYR A 253 -11.51 -5.03 -10.13
N LEU A 254 -12.28 -6.04 -9.73
CA LEU A 254 -13.16 -6.05 -8.57
C LEU A 254 -12.53 -6.92 -7.47
N GLY A 255 -11.63 -6.34 -6.69
CA GLY A 255 -10.81 -7.03 -5.70
C GLY A 255 -11.54 -7.40 -4.41
N LYS A 256 -10.78 -7.91 -3.42
CA LYS A 256 -11.32 -8.28 -2.09
C LYS A 256 -11.72 -7.06 -1.24
N CYS A 257 -11.09 -5.90 -1.49
CA CYS A 257 -11.25 -4.68 -0.70
C CYS A 257 -11.22 -3.35 -1.48
N SER A 258 -11.04 -3.37 -2.81
CA SER A 258 -11.02 -2.19 -3.68
C SER A 258 -11.62 -2.48 -5.07
N VAL A 259 -12.07 -1.42 -5.76
CA VAL A 259 -12.22 -1.41 -7.22
C VAL A 259 -10.97 -0.74 -7.79
N LEU A 260 -10.37 -1.33 -8.82
CA LEU A 260 -9.28 -0.72 -9.58
C LEU A 260 -9.69 -0.55 -11.05
N LEU A 261 -9.48 0.64 -11.60
CA LEU A 261 -9.56 0.92 -13.03
C LEU A 261 -8.15 1.13 -13.59
N TYR A 262 -7.92 0.62 -14.79
CA TYR A 262 -6.70 0.78 -15.58
C TYR A 262 -7.08 1.28 -16.97
N TYR A 263 -6.50 2.39 -17.40
CA TYR A 263 -6.89 3.14 -18.58
C TYR A 263 -5.68 3.80 -19.26
N ASP A 264 -5.89 4.28 -20.46
CA ASP A 264 -4.89 5.02 -21.22
C ASP A 264 -4.82 6.49 -20.77
N ASN A 265 -3.63 6.96 -20.39
CA ASN A 265 -3.37 8.38 -20.24
C ASN A 265 -2.73 8.92 -21.54
N GLU A 266 -3.59 9.32 -22.48
CA GLU A 266 -3.18 9.91 -23.76
C GLU A 266 -2.28 11.15 -23.63
N GLU A 267 -2.30 11.84 -22.48
CA GLU A 267 -1.48 13.03 -22.21
C GLU A 267 0.00 12.69 -21.95
N GLU A 268 0.28 11.48 -21.43
CA GLU A 268 1.62 11.05 -21.01
C GLU A 268 2.18 9.88 -21.85
N ASP A 269 1.39 9.30 -22.78
CA ASP A 269 1.67 8.04 -23.50
C ASP A 269 1.94 6.85 -22.55
N GLU A 270 1.34 6.90 -21.35
CA GLU A 270 1.48 5.89 -20.30
C GLU A 270 0.12 5.32 -19.89
N LYS A 271 0.14 4.13 -19.26
CA LYS A 271 -1.05 3.54 -18.64
C LYS A 271 -1.20 4.12 -17.24
N SER A 272 -2.42 4.49 -16.87
CA SER A 272 -2.73 5.09 -15.56
C SER A 272 -3.84 4.32 -14.85
N LYS A 273 -4.01 4.59 -13.54
CA LYS A 273 -4.92 3.85 -12.67
C LYS A 273 -5.72 4.72 -11.71
N ILE A 274 -6.85 4.17 -11.26
CA ILE A 274 -7.73 4.73 -10.23
C ILE A 274 -8.09 3.57 -9.31
N GLU A 275 -7.64 3.60 -8.06
CA GLU A 275 -8.12 2.64 -7.04
C GLU A 275 -9.07 3.32 -6.05
N ILE A 276 -10.20 2.64 -5.76
CA ILE A 276 -11.19 3.05 -4.76
C ILE A 276 -11.34 1.93 -3.74
N PRO A 277 -10.81 2.10 -2.52
CA PRO A 277 -11.03 1.15 -1.44
C PRO A 277 -12.50 1.15 -0.98
N TYR A 278 -13.03 -0.02 -0.62
CA TYR A 278 -14.45 -0.19 -0.30
C TYR A 278 -14.91 0.64 0.91
N TYR A 279 -14.03 0.92 1.87
CA TYR A 279 -14.37 1.75 3.04
C TYR A 279 -14.57 3.25 2.70
N HIS A 280 -14.15 3.70 1.51
CA HIS A 280 -14.48 5.03 1.00
C HIS A 280 -15.86 5.10 0.31
N ILE A 281 -16.45 3.95 -0.04
CA ILE A 281 -17.76 3.87 -0.69
C ILE A 281 -18.86 4.12 0.35
N SER A 282 -19.56 5.24 0.24
CA SER A 282 -20.72 5.54 1.09
C SER A 282 -22.01 4.89 0.58
N LYS A 283 -22.12 4.66 -0.73
CA LYS A 283 -23.27 4.00 -1.35
C LYS A 283 -22.85 3.37 -2.68
N ILE A 284 -23.44 2.22 -3.00
CA ILE A 284 -23.21 1.49 -4.24
C ILE A 284 -24.55 0.98 -4.77
N TYR A 285 -24.83 1.18 -6.06
CA TYR A 285 -26.13 0.84 -6.68
C TYR A 285 -26.06 0.83 -8.21
N PHE A 286 -27.05 0.22 -8.86
CA PHE A 286 -27.30 0.41 -10.29
C PHE A 286 -28.25 1.60 -10.51
N LYS A 287 -27.84 2.59 -11.31
CA LYS A 287 -28.71 3.71 -11.72
C LYS A 287 -29.64 3.32 -12.87
N ASN A 288 -29.19 2.40 -13.73
CA ASN A 288 -30.00 1.76 -14.77
C ASN A 288 -29.40 0.37 -15.10
N LYS A 289 -29.87 -0.29 -16.17
CA LYS A 289 -29.46 -1.66 -16.56
C LYS A 289 -27.96 -1.84 -16.86
N ASN A 290 -27.24 -0.76 -17.21
CA ASN A 290 -25.84 -0.80 -17.66
C ASN A 290 -24.92 0.05 -16.77
N LEU A 291 -25.47 1.05 -16.07
CA LEU A 291 -24.72 2.05 -15.32
C LEU A 291 -24.67 1.69 -13.82
N PHE A 292 -23.51 1.18 -13.39
CA PHE A 292 -23.17 0.89 -12.00
C PHE A 292 -22.57 2.15 -11.36
N VAL A 293 -22.94 2.48 -10.12
CA VAL A 293 -22.62 3.77 -9.48
C VAL A 293 -22.12 3.56 -8.07
N LEU A 294 -21.02 4.25 -7.74
CA LEU A 294 -20.36 4.30 -6.45
C LEU A 294 -20.31 5.76 -5.99
N ASP A 295 -21.00 6.10 -4.90
CA ASP A 295 -20.86 7.39 -4.22
C ASP A 295 -19.79 7.26 -3.14
N CYS A 296 -18.75 8.10 -3.21
CA CYS A 296 -17.53 7.96 -2.42
C CYS A 296 -17.24 9.22 -1.57
N LYS A 297 -16.58 9.02 -0.43
CA LYS A 297 -15.87 10.06 0.32
C LYS A 297 -14.40 10.06 -0.10
N ALA A 298 -13.85 11.21 -0.46
CA ALA A 298 -12.43 11.32 -0.80
C ALA A 298 -11.51 11.03 0.41
N ILE A 299 -11.92 11.52 1.59
CA ILE A 299 -11.19 11.38 2.85
C ILE A 299 -12.00 10.54 3.84
N VAL A 300 -11.38 9.49 4.40
CA VAL A 300 -11.93 8.66 5.48
C VAL A 300 -10.80 8.30 6.44
N ASN A 301 -11.01 8.50 7.75
CA ASN A 301 -10.04 8.16 8.80
C ASN A 301 -8.61 8.69 8.49
N GLU A 302 -8.53 9.98 8.19
CA GLU A 302 -7.29 10.71 7.82
C GLU A 302 -6.64 10.26 6.49
N THR A 303 -7.15 9.19 5.85
CA THR A 303 -6.65 8.69 4.56
C THR A 303 -7.33 9.45 3.43
N ASN A 304 -6.54 10.06 2.55
CA ASN A 304 -6.99 10.66 1.28
C ASN A 304 -6.74 9.67 0.14
N LEU A 305 -7.79 9.22 -0.56
CA LEU A 305 -7.65 8.20 -1.60
C LEU A 305 -7.03 8.69 -2.91
N PHE A 306 -6.96 10.01 -3.14
CA PHE A 306 -6.45 10.56 -4.41
C PHE A 306 -4.98 10.27 -4.66
N CYS A 307 -4.21 9.86 -3.64
CA CYS A 307 -2.85 9.35 -3.83
C CYS A 307 -2.81 8.07 -4.70
N LEU A 308 -3.89 7.29 -4.76
CA LEU A 308 -4.00 6.05 -5.53
C LEU A 308 -4.43 6.27 -7.00
N TRP A 309 -4.46 7.51 -7.47
CA TRP A 309 -5.05 7.91 -8.76
C TRP A 309 -3.99 8.53 -9.68
N GLY A 310 -4.24 8.47 -10.99
CA GLY A 310 -3.51 9.22 -12.00
C GLY A 310 -3.53 10.73 -11.75
N GLU A 311 -2.41 11.39 -12.05
CA GLU A 311 -2.23 12.82 -11.88
C GLU A 311 -3.15 13.63 -12.82
N ASP A 312 -3.38 13.11 -14.03
CA ASP A 312 -4.34 13.61 -15.01
C ASP A 312 -5.75 13.73 -14.41
N ILE A 313 -6.26 12.67 -13.77
CA ILE A 313 -7.60 12.66 -13.17
C ILE A 313 -7.66 13.55 -11.94
N LYS A 314 -6.64 13.51 -11.08
CA LYS A 314 -6.50 14.36 -9.88
C LYS A 314 -6.63 15.85 -10.20
N ASN A 315 -5.94 16.29 -11.25
CA ASN A 315 -5.92 17.70 -11.64
C ASN A 315 -7.21 18.12 -12.34
N HIS A 316 -7.79 17.25 -13.17
CA HIS A 316 -9.07 17.55 -13.81
C HIS A 316 -10.21 17.84 -12.82
N ILE A 317 -10.21 17.22 -11.63
CA ILE A 317 -11.32 17.34 -10.67
C ILE A 317 -11.13 18.41 -9.58
N ASP A 318 -9.96 19.05 -9.45
CA ASP A 318 -9.56 19.87 -8.28
C ASP A 318 -9.58 19.06 -6.97
N HIS A 319 -8.83 17.95 -6.94
CA HIS A 319 -8.85 16.95 -5.86
C HIS A 319 -8.68 17.55 -4.45
N GLU A 320 -7.87 18.61 -4.29
CA GLU A 320 -7.66 19.33 -3.01
C GLU A 320 -8.95 19.91 -2.40
N THR A 321 -9.99 20.15 -3.22
CA THR A 321 -11.27 20.74 -2.77
C THR A 321 -12.41 19.73 -2.63
N ILE A 322 -12.17 18.46 -2.96
CA ILE A 322 -13.21 17.44 -3.03
C ILE A 322 -13.25 16.61 -1.76
N ASN A 323 -14.40 16.63 -1.10
CA ASN A 323 -14.72 15.71 0.00
C ASN A 323 -15.57 14.51 -0.44
N LYS A 324 -16.31 14.61 -1.56
CA LYS A 324 -17.18 13.56 -2.11
C LYS A 324 -17.22 13.61 -3.63
N PHE A 325 -17.27 12.43 -4.25
CA PHE A 325 -17.43 12.27 -5.69
C PHE A 325 -18.28 11.03 -5.99
N THR A 326 -18.76 10.92 -7.22
CA THR A 326 -19.45 9.73 -7.72
C THR A 326 -18.65 9.15 -8.89
N LEU A 327 -18.25 7.89 -8.79
CA LEU A 327 -17.74 7.09 -9.91
C LEU A 327 -18.91 6.30 -10.50
N SER A 328 -19.12 6.42 -11.81
CA SER A 328 -20.07 5.59 -12.56
C SER A 328 -19.32 4.74 -13.59
N LEU A 329 -19.66 3.46 -13.69
CA LEU A 329 -19.14 2.53 -14.69
C LEU A 329 -20.27 2.16 -15.66
N ASP A 330 -20.12 2.50 -16.93
CA ASP A 330 -20.99 2.05 -18.01
C ASP A 330 -20.45 0.75 -18.60
N VAL A 331 -21.12 -0.35 -18.25
CA VAL A 331 -20.75 -1.71 -18.66
C VAL A 331 -21.36 -2.00 -20.02
N ARG A 332 -20.77 -1.39 -21.07
CA ARG A 332 -21.22 -1.54 -22.46
C ARG A 332 -21.17 -3.02 -22.89
N LYS A 333 -22.35 -3.66 -22.97
CA LYS A 333 -22.57 -5.06 -23.40
C LYS A 333 -21.82 -6.14 -22.59
N GLY A 334 -21.88 -6.08 -21.25
CA GLY A 334 -21.53 -7.23 -20.41
C GLY A 334 -22.54 -8.40 -20.48
N SER A 335 -22.05 -9.63 -20.40
CA SER A 335 -22.87 -10.85 -20.35
C SER A 335 -23.78 -10.90 -19.10
N LYS A 336 -24.62 -11.94 -18.98
CA LYS A 336 -25.42 -12.14 -17.76
C LYS A 336 -24.52 -12.45 -16.54
N GLU A 337 -23.34 -13.05 -16.74
CA GLU A 337 -22.38 -13.32 -15.66
C GLU A 337 -21.84 -12.02 -15.04
N ILE A 338 -21.27 -11.10 -15.83
CA ILE A 338 -20.67 -9.86 -15.31
C ILE A 338 -21.68 -9.06 -14.46
N ARG A 339 -22.95 -9.00 -14.89
CA ARG A 339 -24.02 -8.38 -14.08
C ARG A 339 -24.32 -9.14 -12.80
N LYS A 340 -24.32 -10.48 -12.83
CA LYS A 340 -24.46 -11.31 -11.62
C LYS A 340 -23.31 -11.09 -10.65
N ASP A 341 -22.09 -10.91 -11.14
CA ASP A 341 -20.90 -10.70 -10.32
C ASP A 341 -20.82 -9.27 -9.75
N LEU A 342 -21.23 -8.24 -10.52
CA LEU A 342 -21.49 -6.90 -9.99
C LEU A 342 -22.62 -6.86 -8.95
N HIS A 343 -23.66 -7.68 -9.09
CA HIS A 343 -24.68 -7.84 -8.04
C HIS A 343 -24.12 -8.54 -6.79
N LYS A 344 -23.29 -9.57 -6.93
CA LYS A 344 -22.57 -10.15 -5.77
C LYS A 344 -21.65 -9.13 -5.11
N LEU A 345 -20.99 -8.27 -5.89
CA LEU A 345 -20.16 -7.18 -5.36
C LEU A 345 -21.03 -6.17 -4.59
N LEU A 346 -22.14 -5.74 -5.17
CA LEU A 346 -23.13 -4.88 -4.53
C LEU A 346 -23.56 -5.46 -3.17
N ASP A 347 -23.91 -6.74 -3.11
CA ASP A 347 -24.30 -7.42 -1.86
C ASP A 347 -23.14 -7.56 -0.87
N ARG A 348 -21.93 -7.88 -1.35
CA ARG A 348 -20.70 -8.02 -0.55
C ARG A 348 -20.28 -6.68 0.06
N VAL A 349 -20.25 -5.60 -0.73
CA VAL A 349 -19.91 -4.25 -0.27
C VAL A 349 -20.99 -3.74 0.69
N ASN A 350 -22.27 -3.83 0.33
CA ASN A 350 -23.36 -3.41 1.23
C ASN A 350 -23.39 -4.20 2.55
N SER A 351 -23.07 -5.50 2.55
CA SER A 351 -22.99 -6.27 3.80
C SER A 351 -21.75 -5.94 4.64
N LYS A 352 -20.59 -5.67 4.02
CA LYS A 352 -19.39 -5.19 4.72
C LYS A 352 -19.61 -3.78 5.31
N LEU A 353 -20.10 -2.81 4.54
CA LEU A 353 -20.41 -1.46 5.03
C LEU A 353 -21.42 -1.48 6.19
N LYS A 354 -22.44 -2.35 6.14
CA LYS A 354 -23.38 -2.57 7.26
C LYS A 354 -22.74 -3.21 8.49
N LYS A 355 -21.68 -4.02 8.34
CA LYS A 355 -20.91 -4.57 9.47
C LYS A 355 -20.02 -3.49 10.08
N GLU A 356 -19.33 -2.70 9.27
CA GLU A 356 -18.44 -1.63 9.75
C GLU A 356 -19.22 -0.57 10.53
N ALA A 357 -20.34 -0.06 9.99
CA ALA A 357 -21.19 0.90 10.70
C ALA A 357 -21.75 0.36 12.04
N LYS A 358 -22.00 -0.95 12.14
CA LYS A 358 -22.40 -1.60 13.41
C LYS A 358 -21.23 -1.72 14.38
N ASN A 359 -20.05 -2.06 13.89
CA ASN A 359 -18.85 -2.17 14.70
C ASN A 359 -18.46 -0.79 15.26
N GLU A 360 -18.44 0.26 14.44
CA GLU A 360 -18.21 1.66 14.87
C GLU A 360 -19.20 2.05 15.98
N ALA A 361 -20.50 1.86 15.78
CA ALA A 361 -21.51 2.16 16.80
C ALA A 361 -21.28 1.40 18.12
N VAL A 362 -20.86 0.13 18.07
CA VAL A 362 -20.52 -0.67 19.28
C VAL A 362 -19.22 -0.21 19.94
N TRP A 363 -18.25 0.32 19.18
CA TRP A 363 -17.04 0.92 19.74
C TRP A 363 -17.34 2.25 20.42
N ASP A 364 -18.12 3.13 19.78
CA ASP A 364 -18.58 4.40 20.35
C ASP A 364 -19.40 4.18 21.63
N GLU A 365 -20.33 3.21 21.62
CA GLU A 365 -21.15 2.86 22.79
C GLU A 365 -20.29 2.31 23.94
N LYS A 366 -19.27 1.48 23.66
CA LYS A 366 -18.33 0.95 24.67
C LYS A 366 -17.40 2.00 25.25
N LEU A 367 -16.95 2.95 24.43
CA LEU A 367 -16.16 4.10 24.87
C LEU A 367 -17.02 5.02 25.76
N GLY A 368 -18.28 5.28 25.35
CA GLY A 368 -19.23 6.13 26.05
C GLY A 368 -19.77 5.58 27.38
N THR A 369 -19.98 4.27 27.53
CA THR A 369 -20.83 3.73 28.63
C THR A 369 -20.16 2.79 29.64
N LYS A 370 -18.83 2.68 29.68
CA LYS A 370 -18.14 1.99 30.80
C LYS A 370 -16.65 2.26 30.99
N TRP A 371 -15.95 2.73 29.96
CA TRP A 371 -14.54 3.12 30.09
C TRP A 371 -14.38 4.59 30.48
N GLY A 372 -15.18 5.51 29.92
CA GLY A 372 -15.21 6.93 30.30
C GLY A 372 -15.42 7.16 31.80
N GLU A 373 -16.56 6.74 32.34
CA GLU A 373 -16.89 6.89 33.77
C GLU A 373 -15.82 6.29 34.70
N LYS A 374 -15.20 5.17 34.31
CA LYS A 374 -14.19 4.46 35.10
C LYS A 374 -12.79 5.10 35.02
N LEU A 375 -12.55 5.94 34.01
CA LEU A 375 -11.40 6.84 33.92
C LEU A 375 -11.64 8.11 34.74
N GLU A 376 -12.78 8.79 34.58
CA GLU A 376 -13.12 10.00 35.34
C GLU A 376 -13.16 9.74 36.86
N SER A 377 -13.80 8.63 37.28
CA SER A 377 -13.81 8.20 38.68
C SER A 377 -12.40 8.00 39.25
N LYS A 378 -11.43 7.57 38.43
CA LYS A 378 -10.03 7.37 38.83
C LYS A 378 -9.18 8.64 38.76
N TRP A 379 -9.60 9.64 37.98
CA TRP A 379 -8.98 10.96 37.96
C TRP A 379 -9.41 11.76 39.20
N ASN A 380 -10.72 11.81 39.48
CA ASN A 380 -11.25 12.54 40.63
C ASN A 380 -10.79 11.93 41.98
N ALA A 381 -10.67 10.59 42.08
CA ALA A 381 -10.16 9.92 43.27
C ALA A 381 -8.63 10.06 43.51
N LYS A 382 -7.91 10.82 42.68
CA LYS A 382 -6.48 11.12 42.84
C LYS A 382 -6.18 12.62 43.06
N GLY A 383 -7.21 13.45 43.20
CA GLY A 383 -7.08 14.91 43.37
C GLY A 383 -6.78 15.39 44.80
N ASP A 384 -7.10 14.61 45.83
CA ASP A 384 -7.00 15.04 47.24
C ASP A 384 -5.74 14.54 47.95
N SER A 385 -4.61 15.22 47.72
CA SER A 385 -3.52 15.25 48.70
C SER A 385 -2.82 16.62 48.73
N LYS A 386 -3.33 17.48 49.61
CA LYS A 386 -2.79 18.77 50.08
C LYS A 386 -1.38 19.15 49.61
N TRP A 387 -1.30 20.28 48.90
CA TRP A 387 -0.30 21.31 49.14
C TRP A 387 -1.03 22.65 49.30
N ASP A 388 -1.10 23.13 50.54
CA ASP A 388 -1.77 24.39 50.91
C ASP A 388 -0.81 25.59 50.81
N ASN A 389 -1.32 26.71 50.30
CA ASN A 389 -0.86 28.10 50.50
C ASN A 389 0.53 28.51 49.92
N GLN A 390 0.67 29.56 49.11
CA GLN A 390 0.06 30.90 49.22
C GLN A 390 -0.16 31.61 47.86
N SER A 391 -1.23 32.42 47.78
CA SER A 391 -1.47 33.69 47.01
C SER A 391 -0.60 34.05 45.79
N ASP A 392 -1.06 34.61 44.66
CA ASP A 392 -2.38 34.95 44.07
C ASP A 392 -2.11 35.25 42.55
N THR A 393 -2.98 35.68 41.62
CA THR A 393 -4.30 36.33 41.68
C THR A 393 -5.21 35.94 40.50
N GLN A 394 -6.49 36.31 40.57
CA GLN A 394 -7.50 36.31 39.49
C GLN A 394 -7.00 36.67 38.06
N ARG A 395 -7.48 35.94 37.02
CA ARG A 395 -8.55 36.45 36.12
C ARG A 395 -8.96 35.53 34.95
N SER A 396 -10.29 35.47 34.78
CA SER A 396 -11.07 35.29 33.53
C SER A 396 -10.79 34.09 32.61
N ALA A 397 -11.81 33.24 32.49
CA ALA A 397 -12.01 32.40 31.31
C ALA A 397 -12.07 33.25 30.02
N LYS A 398 -11.32 32.85 29.00
CA LYS A 398 -11.50 33.31 27.62
C LYS A 398 -11.71 32.13 26.69
N LYS A 399 -12.80 32.21 25.91
CA LYS A 399 -13.00 31.41 24.70
C LYS A 399 -11.84 31.69 23.73
N ASN A 400 -11.12 30.66 23.29
CA ASN A 400 -10.39 30.66 22.02
C ASN A 400 -11.03 29.55 21.16
N THR A 401 -12.04 29.88 20.34
CA THR A 401 -11.95 30.22 18.90
C THR A 401 -11.41 29.13 17.97
N LYS A 402 -12.12 28.94 16.85
CA LYS A 402 -11.95 27.92 15.80
C LYS A 402 -10.63 28.02 14.99
N GLU A 403 -9.63 28.78 15.44
CA GLU A 403 -8.44 29.08 14.64
C GLU A 403 -7.31 28.06 14.84
N ASP A 404 -7.19 27.44 16.02
CA ASP A 404 -6.16 26.41 16.25
C ASP A 404 -6.41 25.12 15.45
N LEU A 405 -7.67 24.84 15.06
CA LEU A 405 -8.00 23.72 14.17
C LEU A 405 -7.53 23.94 12.72
N ARG A 406 -7.36 25.19 12.28
CA ARG A 406 -6.94 25.52 10.89
C ARG A 406 -5.43 25.45 10.66
N LYS A 407 -4.62 25.34 11.71
CA LYS A 407 -3.16 25.16 11.55
C LYS A 407 -2.77 23.72 11.23
N ASN A 408 -3.53 22.74 11.72
CA ASN A 408 -3.27 21.33 11.43
C ASN A 408 -3.68 20.90 10.00
N GLU A 409 -4.46 21.73 9.28
CA GLU A 409 -4.85 21.47 7.88
C GLU A 409 -3.75 21.83 6.85
N ARG A 410 -2.61 22.39 7.27
CA ARG A 410 -1.54 22.82 6.33
C ARG A 410 -0.36 21.86 6.18
N ASP A 411 -0.26 20.83 7.03
CA ASP A 411 0.79 19.81 6.96
C ASP A 411 0.30 18.50 6.31
N SER A 412 -0.76 18.55 5.50
CA SER A 412 -1.17 17.42 4.65
C SER A 412 -0.15 17.24 3.51
N ILE A 413 0.87 16.42 3.77
CA ILE A 413 1.89 16.05 2.78
C ILE A 413 1.19 15.46 1.55
N GLN A 414 1.45 16.03 0.38
CA GLN A 414 0.98 15.49 -0.90
C GLN A 414 1.66 14.14 -1.15
N MET A 415 0.89 13.04 -1.00
CA MET A 415 1.35 11.70 -1.32
C MET A 415 1.40 11.49 -2.84
N ASN A 416 2.57 11.72 -3.42
CA ASN A 416 2.84 11.41 -4.82
C ASN A 416 3.27 9.96 -5.00
N PHE A 417 2.32 9.10 -5.35
CA PHE A 417 2.60 7.85 -6.04
C PHE A 417 3.01 8.20 -7.48
N HIS A 418 4.30 8.38 -7.72
CA HIS A 418 4.83 8.49 -9.08
C HIS A 418 4.92 7.10 -9.74
N ASN A 419 4.80 7.07 -11.07
CA ASN A 419 5.15 5.89 -11.84
C ASN A 419 6.64 5.56 -11.64
N LYS A 420 6.97 4.28 -11.43
CA LYS A 420 8.30 3.84 -11.03
C LYS A 420 9.35 4.20 -12.09
N LYS A 421 10.49 4.75 -11.67
CA LYS A 421 11.58 5.11 -12.58
C LYS A 421 12.44 3.89 -12.87
N TYR A 422 12.26 3.33 -14.06
CA TYR A 422 13.05 2.20 -14.51
C TYR A 422 14.39 2.61 -15.14
N LYS A 423 15.49 2.35 -14.43
CA LYS A 423 16.85 2.49 -15.00
C LYS A 423 17.08 1.50 -16.15
N LYS A 424 17.58 2.00 -17.29
CA LYS A 424 18.00 1.19 -18.44
C LYS A 424 19.32 0.49 -18.09
N GLU A 425 19.38 -0.83 -18.27
CA GLU A 425 20.53 -1.66 -17.86
C GLU A 425 21.35 -2.15 -19.04
N ASP A 426 22.67 -2.24 -18.86
CA ASP A 426 23.60 -2.77 -19.85
C ASP A 426 23.40 -4.28 -20.08
N LYS A 427 23.39 -4.68 -21.36
CA LYS A 427 23.50 -6.10 -21.74
C LYS A 427 24.96 -6.53 -21.56
N ILE A 428 25.22 -7.54 -20.73
CA ILE A 428 26.57 -8.08 -20.50
C ILE A 428 26.54 -9.61 -20.57
N ASP A 429 27.62 -10.16 -21.13
CA ASP A 429 27.88 -11.58 -21.39
C ASP A 429 28.20 -12.37 -20.10
N PHE A 430 28.02 -13.69 -20.13
CA PHE A 430 28.00 -14.57 -18.95
C PHE A 430 29.10 -15.66 -18.96
N SER A 431 30.22 -15.45 -19.66
CA SER A 431 31.38 -16.37 -19.68
C SER A 431 31.90 -16.76 -18.29
N ASP A 432 31.80 -15.84 -17.32
CA ASP A 432 32.43 -15.96 -16.00
C ASP A 432 31.66 -16.84 -14.99
N PHE A 433 30.47 -17.32 -15.32
CA PHE A 433 29.68 -18.21 -14.43
C PHE A 433 30.04 -19.70 -14.54
N SER A 434 31.06 -20.05 -15.34
CA SER A 434 31.53 -21.43 -15.51
C SER A 434 32.41 -21.94 -14.36
N VAL A 435 32.73 -21.12 -13.35
CA VAL A 435 33.66 -21.47 -12.26
C VAL A 435 33.11 -21.12 -10.87
N ILE A 436 32.06 -21.83 -10.43
CA ILE A 436 31.84 -22.35 -9.05
C ILE A 436 30.80 -23.47 -9.20
N LEU A 437 31.27 -24.71 -9.34
CA LEU A 437 30.59 -25.96 -8.99
C LEU A 437 31.55 -27.14 -9.21
N LYS A 438 32.32 -27.47 -8.17
CA LYS A 438 33.00 -28.75 -7.94
C LYS A 438 32.79 -29.12 -6.48
#